data_AF-A0A258AW30-F1
#
_entry.id   AF-A0A258AW30-F1
#
_cell.length_a   1.000
_cell.length_b   1.000
_cell.length_c   1.000
_cell.angle_alpha   90.00
_cell.angle_beta   90.00
_cell.angle_gamma   90.00
#
_symmetry.space_group_name_H-M   'P 1'
#
loop_
_entity.id
_entity.type
_entity.pdbx_description
1 polymer ?
#
loop_
_entity_poly.entity_id
_entity_poly.type
_entity_poly.pdbx_seq_one_letter_code
_entity_poly.pdbx_strand_id
1 'polypeptide(L)'
;MSAYDAESDDKTISAKPNALVLFNPAMNIATLFRQRKTGDGPMTLELAEAITPNNFVSKDTPPAILFFGTADKLKAGGDEYVKKATELGLRTEMWSAADMPHGFFNKEPWIQVTAKKMDEFLASLGYLGGEPTIKLPENAPSLKHEN
;
A
#
# COMPACT_ATOMS: atom_id res chain seq x y z
N MET A 1 2.17 -25.67 1.09
CA MET A 1 1.16 -25.11 2.00
C MET A 1 1.66 -23.76 2.42
N SER A 2 0.93 -22.68 2.10
CA SER A 2 1.11 -21.49 2.92
C SER A 2 0.50 -21.80 4.29
N ALA A 3 0.99 -21.17 5.37
CA ALA A 3 0.44 -21.38 6.71
C ALA A 3 -0.97 -20.77 6.89
N TYR A 4 -1.54 -20.16 5.83
CA TYR A 4 -2.70 -19.28 5.92
C TYR A 4 -3.84 -19.62 4.96
N ASP A 5 -3.68 -20.63 4.09
CA ASP A 5 -4.76 -21.09 3.22
C ASP A 5 -5.81 -21.85 4.08
N ALA A 6 -7.10 -21.61 3.85
CA ALA A 6 -8.16 -22.39 4.47
C ALA A 6 -8.18 -23.81 3.88
N GLU A 7 -8.70 -24.79 4.64
CA GLU A 7 -8.82 -26.18 4.15
C GLU A 7 -9.72 -26.28 2.91
N SER A 8 -10.69 -25.37 2.79
CA SER A 8 -11.62 -25.28 1.67
C SER A 8 -11.09 -24.56 0.43
N ASP A 9 -9.88 -24.00 0.47
CA ASP A 9 -9.34 -23.22 -0.66
C ASP A 9 -8.95 -24.13 -1.84
N ASP A 10 -9.28 -23.69 -3.06
CA ASP A 10 -8.74 -24.29 -4.27
C ASP A 10 -7.29 -23.85 -4.49
N LYS A 11 -6.36 -24.70 -4.05
CA LYS A 11 -4.90 -24.45 -4.10
C LYS A 11 -4.31 -24.46 -5.51
N THR A 12 -5.10 -24.77 -6.53
CA THR A 12 -4.66 -24.62 -7.93
C THR A 12 -4.74 -23.16 -8.39
N ILE A 13 -5.49 -22.32 -7.68
CA ILE A 13 -5.63 -20.89 -7.95
C ILE A 13 -4.61 -20.11 -7.11
N SER A 14 -3.77 -19.31 -7.76
CA SER A 14 -2.79 -18.46 -7.08
C SER A 14 -3.48 -17.31 -6.35
N ALA A 15 -3.22 -17.16 -5.05
CA ALA A 15 -3.63 -15.99 -4.26
C ALA A 15 -2.76 -14.75 -4.48
N LYS A 16 -1.67 -14.86 -5.25
CA LYS A 16 -0.78 -13.72 -5.55
C LYS A 16 -1.47 -12.73 -6.50
N PRO A 17 -1.61 -11.45 -6.12
CA PRO A 17 -2.20 -10.43 -6.98
C PRO A 17 -1.22 -10.03 -8.10
N ASN A 18 -1.77 -9.53 -9.21
CA ASN A 18 -0.96 -9.03 -10.32
C ASN A 18 -0.52 -7.56 -10.17
N ALA A 19 -1.22 -6.78 -9.34
CA ALA A 19 -0.88 -5.40 -9.00
C ALA A 19 -1.42 -5.05 -7.61
N LEU A 20 -0.85 -4.03 -6.96
CA LEU A 20 -1.25 -3.55 -5.64
C LEU A 20 -1.59 -2.05 -5.70
N VAL A 21 -2.74 -1.67 -5.16
CA VAL A 21 -3.12 -0.26 -4.92
C VAL A 21 -3.36 -0.12 -3.42
N LEU A 22 -2.49 0.60 -2.74
CA LEU A 22 -2.43 0.60 -1.28
C LEU A 22 -2.61 2.01 -0.70
N PHE A 23 -3.56 2.15 0.21
CA PHE A 23 -3.88 3.41 0.87
C PHE A 23 -3.49 3.36 2.35
N ASN A 24 -2.50 4.17 2.75
CA ASN A 24 -1.87 4.15 4.08
C ASN A 24 -1.58 2.73 4.65
N PRO A 25 -0.99 1.79 3.89
CA PRO A 25 -0.83 0.42 4.36
C PRO A 25 0.12 0.33 5.57
N ALA A 26 -0.17 -0.57 6.50
CA ALA A 26 0.75 -0.92 7.59
C ALA A 26 1.82 -1.91 7.10
N MET A 27 2.97 -1.38 6.67
CA MET A 27 4.04 -2.21 6.06
C MET A 27 4.98 -2.89 7.06
N ASN A 28 5.00 -2.42 8.31
CA ASN A 28 5.92 -2.84 9.38
C ASN A 28 5.17 -3.28 10.65
N ILE A 29 4.27 -4.26 10.53
CA ILE A 29 3.38 -4.69 11.62
C ILE A 29 4.15 -5.12 12.88
N ALA A 30 5.23 -5.89 12.74
CA ALA A 30 6.07 -6.33 13.86
C ALA A 30 6.71 -5.15 14.60
N THR A 31 7.17 -4.13 13.88
CA THR A 31 7.71 -2.91 14.50
C THR A 31 6.63 -2.16 15.27
N LEU A 32 5.44 -1.99 14.68
CA LEU A 32 4.29 -1.38 15.36
C LEU A 32 3.87 -2.18 16.59
N PHE A 33 3.91 -3.50 16.52
CA PHE A 33 3.58 -4.39 17.61
C PHE A 33 4.55 -4.22 18.79
N ARG A 34 5.87 -4.20 18.54
CA ARG A 34 6.90 -3.97 19.58
C ARG A 34 6.79 -2.59 20.24
N GLN A 35 6.30 -1.59 19.52
CA GLN A 35 6.14 -0.21 20.03
C GLN A 35 4.86 -0.02 20.86
N ARG A 36 3.86 -0.91 20.70
CA ARG A 36 2.63 -0.86 21.49
C ARG A 36 2.86 -1.54 22.84
N LYS A 37 2.22 -1.02 23.90
CA LYS A 37 2.00 -1.82 25.11
C LYS A 37 1.03 -2.94 24.70
N THR A 38 1.55 -4.13 24.48
CA THR A 38 0.74 -5.30 24.10
C THR A 38 -0.26 -5.58 25.22
N GLY A 39 -1.56 -5.48 24.94
CA GLY A 39 -2.61 -5.98 25.82
C GLY A 39 -2.82 -7.49 25.61
N ASP A 40 -3.75 -8.10 26.35
CA ASP A 40 -4.06 -9.54 26.31
C ASP A 40 -4.79 -10.01 25.03
N GLY A 41 -4.51 -9.36 23.89
CA GLY A 41 -5.08 -9.73 22.60
C GLY A 41 -4.43 -10.98 22.00
N PRO A 42 -5.06 -11.61 21.00
CA PRO A 42 -4.55 -12.84 20.37
C PRO A 42 -3.29 -12.63 19.51
N MET A 43 -2.83 -11.39 19.35
CA MET A 43 -1.69 -11.05 18.51
C MET A 43 -0.38 -11.31 19.24
N THR A 44 0.48 -12.17 18.69
CA THR A 44 1.84 -12.44 19.20
C THR A 44 2.90 -11.75 18.34
N LEU A 45 4.13 -11.65 18.85
CA LEU A 45 5.24 -11.13 18.04
C LEU A 45 5.54 -12.03 16.84
N GLU A 46 5.48 -13.36 17.02
CA GLU A 46 5.65 -14.34 15.95
C GLU A 46 4.62 -14.11 14.83
N LEU A 47 3.34 -13.96 15.19
CA LEU A 47 2.30 -13.65 14.21
C LEU A 47 2.56 -12.29 13.54
N ALA A 48 2.97 -11.28 14.30
CA ALA A 48 3.30 -9.95 13.78
C ALA A 48 4.44 -10.00 12.74
N GLU A 49 5.49 -10.78 13.00
CA GLU A 49 6.60 -10.99 12.07
C GLU A 49 6.13 -11.74 10.81
N ALA A 50 5.28 -12.75 11.00
CA ALA A 50 4.81 -13.60 9.92
C ALA A 50 3.82 -12.90 8.97
N ILE A 51 3.21 -11.78 9.39
CA ILE A 51 2.33 -10.95 8.54
C ILE A 51 2.92 -9.60 8.17
N THR A 52 4.17 -9.28 8.54
CA THR A 52 4.79 -7.99 8.21
C THR A 52 5.14 -7.91 6.72
N PRO A 53 4.50 -7.04 5.91
CA PRO A 53 4.71 -7.01 4.46
C PRO A 53 6.17 -6.79 4.03
N ASN A 54 6.90 -5.93 4.74
CA ASN A 54 8.29 -5.62 4.43
C ASN A 54 9.27 -6.79 4.59
N ASN A 55 8.86 -7.89 5.23
CA ASN A 55 9.65 -9.12 5.31
C ASN A 55 9.59 -9.96 4.02
N PHE A 56 8.61 -9.70 3.15
CA PHE A 56 8.31 -10.54 1.98
C PHE A 56 8.52 -9.82 0.63
N VAL A 57 9.07 -8.60 0.64
CA VAL A 57 9.44 -7.89 -0.59
C VAL A 57 10.56 -8.66 -1.29
N SER A 58 10.33 -9.04 -2.54
CA SER A 58 11.23 -9.86 -3.34
C SER A 58 11.10 -9.49 -4.82
N LYS A 59 11.95 -10.06 -5.69
CA LYS A 59 11.87 -9.83 -7.15
C LYS A 59 10.53 -10.23 -7.78
N ASP A 60 9.78 -11.08 -7.09
CA ASP A 60 8.47 -11.54 -7.52
C ASP A 60 7.33 -10.64 -7.03
N THR A 61 7.61 -9.60 -6.23
CA THR A 61 6.57 -8.68 -5.75
C THR A 61 5.92 -7.95 -6.93
N PRO A 62 4.57 -7.91 -7.02
CA PRO A 62 3.88 -7.29 -8.14
C PRO A 62 4.04 -5.76 -8.14
N PRO A 63 3.79 -5.10 -9.28
CA PRO A 63 3.76 -3.64 -9.34
C PRO A 63 2.84 -3.03 -8.29
N ALA A 64 3.27 -1.95 -7.64
CA ALA A 64 2.53 -1.34 -6.55
C ALA A 64 2.46 0.18 -6.66
N ILE A 65 1.32 0.75 -6.28
CA ILE A 65 1.17 2.17 -5.97
C ILE A 65 0.75 2.34 -4.50
N LEU A 66 1.41 3.25 -3.79
CA LEU A 66 1.17 3.55 -2.38
C LEU A 66 0.80 5.01 -2.19
N PHE A 67 -0.22 5.27 -1.38
CA PHE A 67 -0.64 6.62 -1.00
C PHE A 67 -0.42 6.86 0.50
N PHE A 68 0.31 7.92 0.84
CA PHE A 68 0.53 8.33 2.22
C PHE A 68 0.26 9.81 2.46
N GLY A 69 -0.21 10.16 3.65
CA GLY A 69 -0.11 11.54 4.13
C GLY A 69 1.25 11.75 4.80
N THR A 70 1.88 12.93 4.64
CA THR A 70 3.20 13.17 5.25
C THR A 70 3.16 13.25 6.78
N ALA A 71 1.98 13.47 7.37
CA ALA A 71 1.77 13.43 8.82
C ALA A 71 1.33 12.04 9.33
N ASP A 72 1.26 11.02 8.45
CA ASP A 72 0.97 9.64 8.84
C ASP A 72 2.23 8.93 9.34
N LYS A 73 2.20 8.44 10.58
CA LYS A 73 3.29 7.68 11.20
C LYS A 73 3.57 6.36 10.49
N LEU A 74 2.61 5.77 9.79
CA LEU A 74 2.81 4.53 9.04
C LEU A 74 3.65 4.74 7.77
N LYS A 75 3.82 5.98 7.31
CA LYS A 75 4.62 6.31 6.12
C LYS A 75 6.05 5.78 6.22
N ALA A 76 6.66 5.77 7.41
CA ALA A 76 7.99 5.21 7.60
C ALA A 76 8.13 3.74 7.13
N GLY A 77 7.07 2.94 7.25
CA GLY A 77 7.04 1.58 6.71
C GLY A 77 6.90 1.54 5.18
N GLY A 78 6.15 2.48 4.61
CA GLY A 78 6.08 2.69 3.15
C GLY A 78 7.42 3.12 2.56
N ASP A 79 8.13 4.03 3.22
CA ASP A 79 9.47 4.48 2.80
C ASP A 79 10.46 3.32 2.74
N GLU A 80 10.42 2.41 3.72
CA GLU A 80 11.23 1.19 3.69
C GLU A 80 10.83 0.24 2.55
N TYR A 81 9.53 0.08 2.29
CA TYR A 81 9.03 -0.72 1.17
C TYR A 81 9.56 -0.21 -0.16
N VAL A 82 9.41 1.10 -0.43
CA VAL A 82 9.87 1.75 -1.67
C VAL A 82 11.37 1.56 -1.83
N LYS A 83 12.15 1.79 -0.77
CA LYS A 83 13.61 1.56 -0.81
C LYS A 83 13.96 0.14 -1.23
N LYS A 84 13.38 -0.88 -0.58
CA LYS A 84 13.61 -2.30 -0.91
C LYS A 84 13.17 -2.62 -2.34
N ALA A 85 12.02 -2.09 -2.76
CA ALA A 85 11.48 -2.32 -4.09
C ALA A 85 12.39 -1.71 -5.19
N THR A 86 12.89 -0.50 -4.98
CA THR A 86 13.84 0.17 -5.88
C THR A 86 15.16 -0.60 -5.98
N GLU A 87 15.71 -1.08 -4.85
CA GLU A 87 16.93 -1.90 -4.83
C GLU A 87 16.77 -3.22 -5.62
N LEU A 88 15.55 -3.75 -5.69
CA LEU A 88 15.21 -4.96 -6.45
C LEU A 88 14.79 -4.68 -7.90
N GLY A 89 14.69 -3.41 -8.31
CA GLY A 89 14.26 -3.02 -9.65
C GLY A 89 12.77 -3.25 -9.92
N LEU A 90 11.94 -3.24 -8.88
CA LEU A 90 10.49 -3.42 -9.00
C LEU A 90 9.80 -2.14 -9.48
N ARG A 91 8.65 -2.29 -10.12
CA ARG A 91 7.77 -1.17 -10.47
C ARG A 91 6.96 -0.75 -9.23
N THR A 92 7.42 0.25 -8.50
CA THR A 92 6.73 0.79 -7.33
C THR A 92 6.64 2.31 -7.42
N GLU A 93 5.47 2.86 -7.12
CA GLU A 93 5.23 4.30 -7.02
C GLU A 93 4.73 4.65 -5.62
N MET A 94 5.23 5.74 -5.04
CA MET A 94 4.67 6.31 -3.82
C MET A 94 4.29 7.76 -4.03
N TRP A 95 3.06 8.09 -3.66
CA TRP A 95 2.48 9.42 -3.79
C TRP A 95 2.07 9.94 -2.41
N SER A 96 2.55 11.13 -2.06
CA SER A 96 2.31 11.73 -0.75
C SER A 96 1.38 12.95 -0.81
N ALA A 97 0.55 13.09 0.22
CA ALA A 97 -0.29 14.26 0.45
C ALA A 97 0.29 15.08 1.62
N ALA A 98 0.64 16.33 1.34
CA ALA A 98 1.26 17.22 2.33
C ALA A 98 0.36 17.43 3.55
N ASP A 99 0.97 17.29 4.73
CA ASP A 99 0.39 17.47 6.07
C ASP A 99 -0.83 16.59 6.40
N MET A 100 -1.15 15.63 5.51
CA MET A 100 -2.32 14.78 5.68
C MET A 100 -2.07 13.65 6.69
N PRO A 101 -3.06 13.33 7.54
CA PRO A 101 -2.96 12.24 8.51
C PRO A 101 -3.34 10.88 7.90
N HIS A 102 -3.32 9.84 8.72
CA HIS A 102 -3.84 8.52 8.36
C HIS A 102 -5.31 8.58 7.94
N GLY A 103 -5.67 7.90 6.85
CA GLY A 103 -7.04 7.80 6.34
C GLY A 103 -7.50 9.01 5.53
N PHE A 104 -6.62 9.96 5.18
CA PHE A 104 -6.96 11.20 4.46
C PHE A 104 -7.73 10.97 3.16
N PHE A 105 -7.42 9.88 2.46
CA PHE A 105 -8.01 9.50 1.18
C PHE A 105 -9.51 9.17 1.24
N ASN A 106 -10.10 9.02 2.44
CA ASN A 106 -11.54 8.80 2.62
C ASN A 106 -12.37 10.10 2.65
N LYS A 107 -11.74 11.26 2.44
CA LYS A 107 -12.41 12.56 2.48
C LYS A 107 -12.20 13.32 1.20
N GLU A 108 -13.24 14.03 0.79
CA GLU A 108 -13.19 15.05 -0.25
C GLU A 108 -12.12 16.12 0.09
N PRO A 109 -11.31 16.59 -0.87
CA PRO A 109 -11.23 16.17 -2.28
C PRO A 109 -10.25 15.01 -2.56
N TRP A 110 -9.67 14.40 -1.52
CA TRP A 110 -8.64 13.38 -1.66
C TRP A 110 -9.14 12.05 -2.23
N ILE A 111 -10.44 11.76 -2.11
CA ILE A 111 -11.08 10.62 -2.78
C ILE A 111 -10.81 10.70 -4.30
N GLN A 112 -11.14 11.82 -4.94
CA GLN A 112 -10.95 12.01 -6.39
C GLN A 112 -9.49 12.10 -6.76
N VAL A 113 -8.68 12.81 -5.96
CA VAL A 113 -7.26 13.00 -6.25
C VAL A 113 -6.54 11.64 -6.27
N THR A 114 -6.75 10.81 -5.25
CA THR A 114 -6.12 9.49 -5.18
C THR A 114 -6.74 8.49 -6.15
N ALA A 115 -8.06 8.54 -6.40
CA ALA A 115 -8.73 7.69 -7.38
C ALA A 115 -8.27 7.99 -8.82
N LYS A 116 -8.11 9.27 -9.20
CA LYS A 116 -7.53 9.65 -10.50
C LYS A 116 -6.12 9.09 -10.64
N LYS A 117 -5.32 9.13 -9.58
CA LYS A 117 -3.94 8.65 -9.64
C LYS A 117 -3.84 7.12 -9.70
N MET A 118 -4.74 6.43 -8.99
CA MET A 118 -4.92 4.98 -9.10
C MET A 118 -5.31 4.59 -10.54
N ASP A 119 -6.23 5.32 -11.17
CA ASP A 119 -6.66 5.10 -12.55
C ASP A 119 -5.46 5.15 -13.51
N GLU A 120 -4.66 6.22 -13.46
CA GLU A 120 -3.43 6.38 -14.25
C GLU A 120 -2.43 5.21 -14.06
N PHE A 121 -2.26 4.75 -12.82
CA PHE A 121 -1.39 3.61 -12.51
C PHE A 121 -1.91 2.30 -13.13
N LEU A 122 -3.21 2.02 -13.01
CA LEU A 122 -3.82 0.83 -13.57
C LEU A 122 -3.87 0.87 -15.12
N ALA A 123 -4.13 2.03 -15.71
CA ALA A 123 -4.08 2.24 -17.15
C ALA A 123 -2.68 2.01 -17.72
N SER A 124 -1.64 2.51 -17.04
CA SER A 124 -0.25 2.27 -17.45
C SER A 124 0.25 0.83 -17.20
N LEU A 125 -0.54 -0.01 -16.55
CA LEU A 125 -0.35 -1.46 -16.48
C LEU A 125 -1.20 -2.22 -17.51
N GLY A 126 -2.09 -1.54 -18.24
CA GLY A 126 -3.02 -2.14 -19.20
C GLY A 126 -4.29 -2.73 -18.57
N TYR A 127 -4.59 -2.45 -17.31
CA TYR A 127 -5.83 -2.89 -16.65
C TYR A 127 -7.03 -2.00 -16.96
N LEU A 128 -6.79 -0.73 -17.28
CA LEU A 128 -7.81 0.24 -17.67
C LEU A 128 -7.45 0.86 -19.02
N GLY A 129 -8.45 1.44 -19.69
CA GLY A 129 -8.27 2.11 -20.97
C GLY A 129 -9.05 3.41 -21.04
N GLY A 130 -8.54 4.35 -21.84
CA GLY A 130 -9.07 5.72 -21.93
C GLY A 130 -8.49 6.65 -20.86
N GLU A 131 -8.93 7.91 -20.91
CA GLU A 131 -8.56 8.92 -19.91
C GLU A 131 -9.42 8.78 -18.65
N PRO A 132 -8.89 9.07 -17.45
CA PRO A 132 -9.67 9.06 -16.22
C PRO A 132 -10.92 9.96 -16.32
N THR A 133 -12.10 9.42 -16.04
CA THR A 133 -13.36 10.18 -16.11
C THR A 133 -13.66 10.98 -14.84
N ILE A 134 -12.89 10.77 -13.77
CA ILE A 134 -13.01 11.53 -12.53
C ILE A 134 -12.64 13.00 -12.77
N LYS A 135 -13.55 13.89 -12.39
CA LYS A 135 -13.33 15.33 -12.41
C LYS A 135 -12.82 15.78 -11.04
N LEU A 136 -11.65 16.42 -11.03
CA LEU A 136 -11.15 17.06 -9.81
C LEU A 136 -11.91 18.37 -9.56
N PRO A 137 -12.17 18.73 -8.28
CA PRO A 137 -12.66 20.05 -7.95
C PRO A 137 -11.63 21.12 -8.34
N GLU A 138 -12.08 22.36 -8.58
CA GLU A 138 -11.25 23.46 -9.07
C GLU A 138 -10.01 23.73 -8.20
N ASN A 139 -10.14 23.53 -6.89
CA ASN A 139 -9.06 23.70 -5.90
C ASN A 139 -8.56 22.37 -5.33
N ALA A 140 -8.56 21.30 -6.13
CA ALA A 140 -8.04 20.01 -5.69
C ALA A 140 -6.55 20.13 -5.32
N PRO A 141 -6.14 19.58 -4.17
CA PRO A 141 -4.74 19.52 -3.78
C PRO A 141 -3.99 18.52 -4.66
N SER A 142 -2.67 18.68 -4.72
CA SER A 142 -1.79 17.80 -5.51
C SER A 142 -1.11 16.76 -4.64
N LEU A 143 -0.95 15.55 -5.19
CA LEU A 143 -0.03 14.56 -4.66
C LEU A 143 1.39 14.88 -5.13
N LYS A 144 2.38 14.55 -4.31
CA LYS A 144 3.81 14.60 -4.65
C LYS A 144 4.33 13.19 -4.88
N HIS A 145 5.03 12.97 -6.00
CA HIS A 145 5.76 11.73 -6.21
C HIS A 145 6.98 11.68 -5.28
N GLU A 146 7.14 10.58 -4.56
CA GLU A 146 8.31 10.32 -3.74
C GLU A 146 9.24 9.36 -4.50
N ASN A 147 10.46 9.80 -4.75
CA ASN A 147 11.48 9.06 -5.52
C ASN A 147 12.24 8.07 -4.64
#